data_AF-A0AAJ0UGR5-F1
#
_entry.id   AF-A0AAJ0UGR5-F1
#
_cell.length_a   1.000
_cell.length_b   1.000
_cell.length_c   1.000
_cell.angle_alpha   90.00
_cell.angle_beta   90.00
_cell.angle_gamma   90.00
#
_symmetry.space_group_name_H-M   'P 1'
#
loop_
_entity.id
_entity.type
_entity.pdbx_description
1 polymer ?
#
loop_
_entity_poly.entity_id
_entity_poly.type
_entity_poly.pdbx_seq_one_letter_code
_entity_poly.pdbx_strand_id
1 'polypeptide(L)'
;MFNNRTRLHRIALLIALSSVLGSACASQPLGDRVDADRLTIERVTSSRYEFSRVRVESGAESIRVSGEVARVILQRGLIPGKVRISLFGANGELLEQTEVKPMRRNRQDRSAHFYARLAMPATVGNTLLIEHGGG
;
A
#
# COMPACT_ATOMS: atom_id res chain seq x y z
N MET A 1 -28.72 -20.40 -72.95
CA MET A 1 -29.12 -21.83 -73.01
C MET A 1 -29.38 -22.27 -71.57
N PHE A 2 -30.57 -22.86 -71.32
CA PHE A 2 -31.06 -23.65 -70.16
C PHE A 2 -30.05 -23.96 -69.02
N ASN A 3 -30.37 -24.08 -67.73
CA ASN A 3 -31.58 -24.34 -66.94
C ASN A 3 -31.13 -24.13 -65.47
N ASN A 4 -31.87 -23.47 -64.57
CA ASN A 4 -33.05 -23.93 -63.84
C ASN A 4 -32.83 -25.21 -62.99
N ARG A 5 -33.28 -25.12 -61.71
CA ARG A 5 -33.60 -26.20 -60.74
C ARG A 5 -32.42 -26.64 -59.83
N THR A 6 -32.55 -26.81 -58.51
CA THR A 6 -33.70 -27.23 -57.69
C THR A 6 -33.40 -27.05 -56.18
N ARG A 7 -34.44 -26.64 -55.44
CA ARG A 7 -34.97 -27.20 -54.17
C ARG A 7 -33.96 -27.47 -53.02
N LEU A 8 -34.08 -26.71 -51.92
CA LEU A 8 -34.72 -27.12 -50.65
C LEU A 8 -34.11 -28.42 -50.07
N HIS A 9 -33.63 -28.39 -48.82
CA HIS A 9 -34.16 -29.20 -47.71
C HIS A 9 -33.49 -28.77 -46.38
N ARG A 10 -34.33 -28.72 -45.34
CA ARG A 10 -34.06 -28.42 -43.94
C ARG A 10 -33.10 -29.47 -43.35
N ILE A 11 -32.30 -29.11 -42.34
CA ILE A 11 -32.04 -29.93 -41.13
C ILE A 11 -31.45 -29.00 -40.06
N ALA A 12 -32.12 -29.01 -38.90
CA ALA A 12 -31.72 -28.37 -37.68
C ALA A 12 -30.59 -29.15 -36.98
N LEU A 13 -29.73 -28.47 -36.23
CA LEU A 13 -29.10 -29.09 -35.05
C LEU A 13 -28.73 -28.02 -34.01
N LEU A 14 -29.49 -28.03 -32.93
CA LEU A 14 -29.16 -27.49 -31.61
C LEU A 14 -27.94 -28.22 -31.04
N ILE A 15 -26.89 -27.50 -30.67
CA ILE A 15 -25.98 -27.93 -29.59
C ILE A 15 -25.71 -26.74 -28.68
N ALA A 16 -26.37 -26.76 -27.53
CA ALA A 16 -26.06 -25.97 -26.36
C ALA A 16 -24.90 -26.65 -25.61
N LEU A 17 -23.83 -25.91 -25.29
CA LEU A 17 -22.94 -26.23 -24.17
C LEU A 17 -22.06 -25.03 -23.79
N SER A 18 -22.70 -23.95 -23.33
CA SER A 18 -21.98 -22.82 -22.74
C SER A 18 -21.52 -23.21 -21.34
N SER A 19 -20.24 -23.53 -21.23
CA SER A 19 -19.53 -23.88 -20.00
C SER A 19 -19.48 -22.69 -19.05
N VAL A 20 -20.21 -22.75 -17.93
CA VAL A 20 -20.05 -21.79 -16.83
C VAL A 20 -18.79 -22.17 -16.06
N LEU A 21 -17.68 -21.51 -16.41
CA LEU A 21 -16.47 -21.50 -15.61
C LEU A 21 -16.74 -20.71 -14.32
N GLY A 22 -17.01 -21.43 -13.24
CA GLY A 22 -17.07 -20.87 -11.89
C GLY A 22 -15.68 -20.43 -11.43
N SER A 23 -15.26 -19.23 -11.83
CA SER A 23 -14.18 -18.50 -11.16
C SER A 23 -14.79 -17.72 -10.00
N ALA A 24 -14.83 -18.31 -8.81
CA ALA A 24 -15.09 -17.58 -7.59
C ALA A 24 -13.81 -17.59 -6.75
N CYS A 25 -13.06 -16.50 -6.89
CA CYS A 25 -11.92 -16.15 -6.08
C CYS A 25 -12.24 -16.35 -4.61
N ALA A 26 -11.39 -17.07 -3.89
CA ALA A 26 -11.37 -17.01 -2.44
C ALA A 26 -11.07 -15.57 -2.03
N SER A 27 -12.11 -14.85 -1.59
CA SER A 27 -11.98 -13.56 -0.94
C SER A 27 -11.20 -13.79 0.36
N GLN A 28 -9.87 -13.63 0.31
CA GLN A 28 -9.09 -13.51 1.53
C GLN A 28 -9.65 -12.29 2.29
N PRO A 29 -9.98 -12.41 3.59
CA PRO A 29 -10.26 -11.24 4.39
C PRO A 29 -9.00 -10.38 4.36
N LEU A 30 -9.11 -9.23 3.67
CA LEU A 30 -8.17 -8.13 3.84
C LEU A 30 -8.18 -7.82 5.34
N GLY A 31 -7.05 -8.09 5.99
CA GLY A 31 -6.84 -7.83 7.41
C GLY A 31 -7.38 -6.44 7.78
N ASP A 32 -7.99 -6.39 8.96
CA ASP A 32 -8.74 -5.26 9.50
C ASP A 32 -8.29 -3.92 8.94
N ARG A 33 -9.13 -3.44 8.02
CA ARG A 33 -9.03 -2.09 7.49
C ARG A 33 -9.30 -1.13 8.64
N VAL A 34 -8.23 -0.50 9.09
CA VAL A 34 -8.16 0.97 9.18
C VAL A 34 -9.10 1.57 10.24
N ASP A 35 -8.56 1.72 11.46
CA ASP A 35 -8.93 2.79 12.40
C ASP A 35 -8.47 4.17 11.86
N ALA A 36 -8.74 4.50 10.58
CA ALA A 36 -8.40 5.84 10.02
C ALA A 36 -9.10 6.96 10.77
N ASP A 37 -10.21 6.66 11.44
CA ASP A 37 -10.98 7.67 12.17
C ASP A 37 -10.30 8.09 13.48
N ARG A 38 -9.26 7.37 13.93
CA ARG A 38 -8.57 7.69 15.19
C ARG A 38 -7.28 8.50 14.99
N LEU A 39 -6.60 8.32 13.87
CA LEU A 39 -5.21 8.77 13.70
C LEU A 39 -5.02 9.56 12.40
N THR A 40 -4.58 10.81 12.53
CA THR A 40 -4.13 11.61 11.38
C THR A 40 -2.72 11.20 11.01
N ILE A 41 -2.42 10.99 9.72
CA ILE A 41 -1.09 10.60 9.24
C ILE A 41 -0.52 11.73 8.39
N GLU A 42 0.59 12.30 8.87
CA GLU A 42 1.33 13.36 8.18
C GLU A 42 2.67 12.85 7.66
N ARG A 43 3.02 13.24 6.44
CA ARG A 43 4.27 12.85 5.78
C ARG A 43 5.01 14.12 5.38
N VAL A 44 6.19 14.32 5.93
CA VAL A 44 7.06 15.44 5.56
C VAL A 44 7.94 14.99 4.41
N THR A 45 7.53 15.32 3.19
CA THR A 45 8.40 15.18 2.02
C THR A 45 9.45 16.29 2.02
N SER A 46 10.62 15.99 1.47
CA SER A 46 11.69 16.98 1.28
C SER A 46 12.06 17.06 -0.20
N SER A 47 12.85 18.06 -0.57
CA SER A 47 13.38 18.17 -1.95
C SER A 47 14.26 16.98 -2.37
N ARG A 48 14.73 16.18 -1.40
CA ARG A 48 15.63 15.04 -1.63
C ARG A 48 14.93 13.69 -1.52
N TYR A 49 13.88 13.58 -0.70
CA TYR A 49 13.25 12.30 -0.36
C TYR A 49 11.73 12.37 -0.33
N GLU A 50 11.10 11.32 -0.83
CA GLU A 50 9.65 11.12 -0.82
C GLU A 50 9.27 9.79 -0.15
N PHE A 51 8.05 9.75 0.40
CA PHE A 51 7.50 8.58 1.06
C PHE A 51 6.38 7.95 0.23
N SER A 52 6.49 6.66 -0.04
CA SER A 52 5.49 5.87 -0.77
C SER A 52 5.05 4.65 0.04
N ARG A 53 3.87 4.12 -0.29
CA ARG A 53 3.32 2.87 0.31
C ARG A 53 3.31 2.86 1.84
N VAL A 54 3.10 4.02 2.46
CA VAL A 54 2.98 4.12 3.92
C VAL A 54 1.72 3.40 4.36
N ARG A 55 1.87 2.47 5.30
CA ARG A 55 0.80 1.74 5.97
C ARG A 55 0.98 1.89 7.47
N VAL A 56 -0.12 2.22 8.13
CA VAL A 56 -0.22 2.31 9.58
C VAL A 56 -1.27 1.31 10.06
N GLU A 57 -0.89 0.50 11.03
CA GLU A 57 -1.77 -0.47 11.69
C GLU A 57 -1.83 -0.11 13.17
N SER A 58 -3.00 0.31 13.64
CA SER A 58 -3.26 0.61 15.05
C SER A 58 -3.73 -0.66 15.75
N GLY A 59 -3.08 -1.04 16.84
CA GLY A 59 -3.51 -2.10 17.75
C GLY A 59 -3.75 -1.58 19.16
N ALA A 60 -4.26 -2.45 20.03
CA ALA A 60 -4.60 -2.11 21.41
C ALA A 60 -3.43 -1.61 22.28
N GLU A 61 -2.19 -1.98 21.91
CA GLU A 61 -0.98 -1.65 22.68
C GLU A 61 0.09 -0.95 21.86
N SER A 62 -0.06 -0.89 20.53
CA SER A 62 1.00 -0.38 19.68
C SER A 62 0.51 0.06 18.32
N ILE A 63 1.21 1.03 17.74
CA ILE A 63 1.08 1.43 16.35
C ILE A 63 2.25 0.84 15.56
N ARG A 64 1.95 0.12 14.47
CA ARG A 64 2.94 -0.35 13.52
C ARG A 64 2.93 0.53 12.30
N VAL A 65 4.11 0.97 11.88
CA VAL A 65 4.28 1.85 10.73
C VAL A 65 5.25 1.18 9.77
N SER A 66 4.85 1.06 8.51
CA SER A 66 5.70 0.56 7.45
C SER A 66 5.58 1.44 6.23
N GLY A 67 6.61 1.48 5.40
CA GLY A 67 6.56 2.22 4.16
C GLY A 67 7.85 2.12 3.37
N GLU A 68 7.90 2.91 2.31
CA GLU A 68 9.08 3.09 1.47
C GLU A 68 9.49 4.55 1.48
N VAL A 69 10.79 4.78 1.50
CA VAL A 69 11.40 6.08 1.22
C VAL A 69 12.25 5.96 -0.04
N ALA A 70 12.18 6.96 -0.91
CA ALA A 70 12.94 7.02 -2.15
C ALA A 70 13.58 8.41 -2.32
N ARG A 71 14.65 8.49 -3.11
CA ARG A 71 15.18 9.78 -3.56
C ARG A 71 14.25 10.36 -4.62
N VAL A 72 13.95 11.66 -4.53
CA VAL A 72 13.15 12.38 -5.54
C VAL A 72 13.87 12.38 -6.89
N ILE A 73 15.19 12.63 -6.88
CA ILE A 73 16.02 12.46 -8.08
C ILE A 73 16.16 10.96 -8.34
N LEU A 74 15.86 10.51 -9.57
CA LEU A 74 15.91 9.13 -10.04
C LEU A 74 17.33 8.54 -10.14
N GLN A 75 18.18 8.81 -9.15
CA GLN A 75 19.51 8.26 -9.00
C GLN A 75 19.49 7.00 -8.14
N ARG A 76 20.29 6.01 -8.53
CA ARG A 76 20.60 4.87 -7.68
C ARG A 76 21.55 5.31 -6.56
N GLY A 77 21.44 4.71 -5.39
CA GLY A 77 22.38 4.97 -4.31
C GLY A 77 21.82 4.65 -2.93
N LEU A 78 22.64 4.90 -1.91
CA LEU A 78 22.21 4.84 -0.52
C LEU A 78 21.12 5.87 -0.25
N ILE A 79 20.17 5.51 0.61
CA ILE A 79 19.28 6.47 1.26
C ILE A 79 19.90 6.71 2.64
N PRO A 80 20.73 7.76 2.81
CA PRO A 80 21.36 8.05 4.09
C PRO A 80 20.31 8.47 5.12
N GLY A 81 20.68 8.47 6.40
CA GLY A 81 19.81 8.95 7.47
C GLY A 81 18.90 7.88 8.07
N LYS A 82 17.83 8.36 8.70
CA LYS A 82 16.81 7.57 9.39
C LYS A 82 15.43 8.13 9.06
N VAL A 83 14.42 7.29 9.14
CA VAL A 83 13.02 7.73 9.19
C VAL A 83 12.67 7.94 10.65
N ARG A 84 12.27 9.16 11.00
CA ARG A 84 11.74 9.49 12.32
C ARG A 84 10.22 9.43 12.26
N ILE A 85 9.65 8.79 13.26
CA ILE A 85 8.21 8.60 13.40
C ILE A 85 7.84 9.12 14.77
N SER A 86 7.03 10.17 14.80
CA SER A 86 6.61 10.86 16.01
C SER A 86 5.10 10.78 16.15
N LEU A 87 4.63 10.43 17.34
CA LEU A 87 3.23 10.42 17.69
C LEU A 87 2.93 11.65 18.54
N PHE A 88 2.03 12.50 18.07
CA PHE A 88 1.55 13.68 18.77
C PHE A 88 0.14 13.46 19.32
N GLY A 89 -0.14 14.03 20.50
CA GLY A 89 -1.48 14.13 21.06
C GLY A 89 -2.33 15.20 20.37
N ALA A 90 -3.61 15.26 20.72
CA ALA A 90 -4.55 16.24 20.14
C ALA A 90 -4.19 17.70 20.46
N ASN A 91 -3.42 17.93 21.52
CA ASN A 91 -2.88 19.24 21.93
C ASN A 91 -1.52 19.57 21.27
N GLY A 92 -1.01 18.69 20.40
CA GLY A 92 0.30 18.85 19.77
C GLY A 92 1.49 18.42 20.64
N GLU A 93 1.26 17.80 21.81
CA GLU A 93 2.35 17.27 22.64
C GLU A 93 2.97 16.02 22.01
N LEU A 94 4.30 15.87 22.10
CA LEU A 94 4.97 14.65 21.66
C LEU A 94 4.75 13.54 22.70
N LEU A 95 4.03 12.49 22.31
CA LEU A 95 3.74 11.34 23.16
C LEU A 95 4.82 10.27 23.06
N GLU A 96 5.23 9.93 21.84
CA GLU A 96 6.23 8.91 21.59
C GLU A 96 6.99 9.20 20.30
N GLN A 97 8.26 8.79 20.24
CA GLN A 97 9.09 8.93 19.07
C GLN A 97 9.97 7.69 18.88
N THR A 98 10.14 7.29 17.62
CA THR A 98 11.10 6.25 17.24
C THR A 98 11.84 6.63 15.97
N GLU A 99 13.06 6.14 15.82
CA GLU A 99 13.87 6.33 14.62
C GLU A 99 14.30 4.97 14.06
N VAL A 100 14.11 4.77 12.76
CA VAL A 100 14.48 3.54 12.06
C VAL A 100 15.38 3.84 10.88
N LYS A 101 16.42 3.01 10.70
CA LYS A 101 17.23 3.05 9.47
C LYS A 101 16.46 2.37 8.34
N PRO A 102 16.18 3.06 7.22
CA PRO A 102 15.53 2.41 6.09
C PRO A 102 16.49 1.40 5.43
N MET A 103 15.96 0.25 5.03
CA MET A 103 16.72 -0.88 4.50
C MET A 103 16.32 -1.15 3.05
N ARG A 104 17.31 -1.20 2.17
CA ARG A 104 17.12 -1.59 0.77
C ARG A 104 17.13 -3.12 0.67
N ARG A 105 16.32 -3.68 -0.22
CA ARG A 105 16.36 -5.12 -0.49
C ARG A 105 17.66 -5.50 -1.20
N ASN A 106 18.17 -4.64 -2.09
CA ASN A 106 19.46 -4.81 -2.75
C ASN A 106 20.13 -3.46 -3.12
N ARG A 107 21.39 -3.50 -3.59
CA ARG A 107 22.17 -2.30 -3.96
C ARG A 107 21.71 -1.60 -5.25
N GLN A 108 20.77 -2.16 -6.00
CA GLN A 108 20.22 -1.59 -7.23
C GLN A 108 18.87 -0.88 -7.01
N ASP A 109 18.17 -1.15 -5.90
CA ASP A 109 16.84 -0.60 -5.60
C ASP A 109 16.83 0.92 -5.43
N ARG A 110 15.83 1.62 -5.97
CA ARG A 110 15.73 3.09 -5.83
C ARG A 110 15.04 3.54 -4.54
N SER A 111 14.39 2.62 -3.84
CA SER A 111 13.72 2.85 -2.57
C SER A 111 14.31 1.97 -1.47
N ALA A 112 14.05 2.35 -0.22
CA ALA A 112 14.35 1.58 0.97
C ALA A 112 13.09 1.44 1.82
N HIS A 113 12.88 0.25 2.36
CA HIS A 113 11.76 -0.04 3.23
C HIS A 113 12.09 0.37 4.66
N PHE A 114 11.10 0.85 5.38
CA PHE A 114 11.22 1.03 6.82
C PHE A 114 10.05 0.35 7.53
N TYR A 115 10.33 -0.09 8.76
CA TYR A 115 9.35 -0.68 9.66
C TYR A 115 9.65 -0.20 11.07
N ALA A 116 8.63 0.30 11.76
CA ALA A 116 8.75 0.78 13.12
C ALA A 116 7.50 0.41 13.93
N ARG A 117 7.68 0.40 15.25
CA ARG A 117 6.63 0.16 16.22
C ARG A 117 6.73 1.23 17.31
N LEU A 118 5.60 1.86 17.61
CA LEU A 118 5.40 2.71 18.78
C LEU A 118 4.67 1.86 19.82
N ALA A 119 5.17 1.81 21.05
CA ALA A 119 4.64 0.99 22.14
C ALA A 119 3.47 1.66 22.89
N MET A 120 2.61 2.34 22.13
CA MET A 120 1.42 3.03 22.63
C MET A 120 0.27 2.84 21.63
N PRO A 121 -0.99 2.65 22.09
CA PRO A 121 -2.14 2.65 21.20
C PRO A 121 -2.41 4.01 20.57
N ALA A 122 -3.02 4.00 19.37
CA ALA A 122 -3.59 5.21 18.79
C ALA A 122 -4.90 5.57 19.51
N THR A 123 -5.04 6.83 19.91
CA THR A 123 -6.27 7.42 20.42
C THR A 123 -6.80 8.49 19.47
N VAL A 124 -8.07 8.87 19.61
CA VAL A 124 -8.70 9.87 18.74
C VAL A 124 -7.98 11.21 18.86
N GLY A 125 -7.66 11.82 17.72
CA GLY A 125 -6.99 13.13 17.65
C GLY A 125 -5.47 13.03 17.72
N ASN A 126 -4.91 11.82 17.80
CA ASN A 126 -3.48 11.66 17.60
C ASN A 126 -3.06 12.02 16.17
N THR A 127 -1.85 12.54 16.04
CA THR A 127 -1.20 12.80 14.75
C THR A 127 0.11 12.04 14.67
N LEU A 128 0.26 11.17 13.67
CA LEU A 128 1.48 10.46 13.38
C LEU A 128 2.26 11.20 12.31
N LEU A 129 3.40 11.78 12.68
CA LEU A 129 4.31 12.46 11.77
C LEU A 129 5.42 11.51 11.32
N ILE A 130 5.61 11.41 10.00
CA ILE A 130 6.67 10.62 9.38
C ILE A 130 7.58 11.56 8.61
N GLU A 131 8.84 11.62 9.00
CA GLU A 131 9.85 12.49 8.39
C GLU A 131 11.17 11.76 8.13
N HIS A 132 11.93 12.23 7.15
CA HIS A 132 13.26 11.70 6.85
C HIS A 132 14.32 12.58 7.52
N GLY A 133 14.95 12.06 8.57
CA GLY A 133 16.01 12.72 9.32
C GLY A 133 17.40 12.30 8.87
N GLY A 134 18.19 13.27 8.39
CA GLY A 134 19.63 13.12 8.18
C GLY A 134 20.04 12.87 6.72
N GLY A 135 20.96 13.72 6.24
CA GLY A 135 21.57 13.66 4.91
C GLY A 135 22.01 15.03 4.44
#